data_AF-A0A840TM18-F1
#
_entry.id   AF-A0A840TM18-F1
#
_cell.length_a   1.000
_cell.length_b   1.000
_cell.length_c   1.000
_cell.angle_alpha   90.00
_cell.angle_beta   90.00
_cell.angle_gamma   90.00
#
_symmetry.space_group_name_H-M   'P 1'
#
loop_
_entity.id
_entity.type
_entity.pdbx_description
1 polymer ?
#
loop_
_entity_poly.entity_id
_entity_poly.type
_entity_poly.pdbx_seq_one_letter_code
_entity_poly.pdbx_strand_id
1 'polypeptide(L)'
;MHLLHLLIALLSFYPWLAGDKNQQGQNAGFVKVSSQDSRYLAFENDSVFIPVGPNICFPRSELNTQGIRDYYERYFQKLSQNGGNYTRIWLSAPHFEVEPDRPGVYDTGLAERTDALVALAAKYGIRIKFCLEHFRKLTNAPARFAGSVAFDRPPYASQVPTMESFFESKKGKDLYLNRVEFLAHRYAENPVVMGWELWNEINAVPLQDPQRLLNWTKEMLPRVKAKFPRQLLMQSMGSMDNPSSLELYRTYVQLPDNDIAQVHRYLDEGAALPICQAPMDELASDAVRTLRSFSPDKPVILSEVGAVEPHHAGPSRLYAKDTAGILLHDLLFAPFFSGAAAPGQSWHWEYYIEKNNLWWHFGRFRQAITAYDPVAQKAQATEARRVNSLKIYALEGKTTSLYWIRDATCNWKTELLEGQMPQPVPSQVLNLHPKKAKRISFYDPWKNTWTVARKSSGSRVEIPAFTRSLVVRIDHSHSLKAN
;
A
#
# COMPACT_ATOMS: atom_id res chain seq x y z
N MET A 1 41.53 -44.00 -4.20
CA MET A 1 41.87 -43.15 -3.04
C MET A 1 42.12 -41.75 -3.58
N HIS A 2 41.09 -40.88 -3.64
CA HIS A 2 40.64 -39.94 -2.61
C HIS A 2 41.54 -38.69 -2.46
N LEU A 3 41.09 -37.55 -3.01
CA LEU A 3 40.67 -36.32 -2.32
C LEU A 3 40.37 -35.23 -3.40
N LEU A 4 39.11 -35.04 -3.81
CA LEU A 4 38.17 -33.97 -3.39
C LEU A 4 38.80 -32.56 -3.33
N HIS A 5 38.49 -31.65 -4.27
CA HIS A 5 37.30 -30.77 -4.30
C HIS A 5 37.07 -29.97 -3.00
N LEU A 6 37.55 -28.72 -2.96
CA LEU A 6 36.93 -27.65 -2.17
C LEU A 6 37.40 -26.27 -2.66
N LEU A 7 36.69 -25.74 -3.66
CA LEU A 7 36.73 -24.31 -4.03
C LEU A 7 35.26 -23.88 -4.15
N ILE A 8 34.59 -23.83 -3.00
CA ILE A 8 33.21 -23.39 -2.85
C ILE A 8 33.22 -21.98 -2.27
N ALA A 9 32.65 -21.07 -3.06
CA ALA A 9 31.84 -19.92 -2.65
C ALA A 9 32.22 -19.23 -1.32
N LEU A 10 33.14 -18.27 -1.40
CA LEU A 10 33.23 -17.14 -0.47
C LEU A 10 32.94 -15.85 -1.24
N LEU A 11 31.72 -15.73 -1.77
CA LEU A 11 31.16 -14.42 -2.14
C LEU A 11 30.33 -13.93 -0.95
N SER A 12 31.06 -13.30 -0.02
CA SER A 12 30.64 -12.15 0.78
C SER A 12 29.15 -12.09 1.15
N PHE A 13 28.81 -12.66 2.31
CA PHE A 13 27.78 -12.13 3.19
C PHE A 13 28.23 -10.75 3.67
N TYR A 14 27.98 -9.70 2.88
CA TYR A 14 27.89 -8.36 3.45
C TYR A 14 26.51 -8.26 4.09
N PRO A 15 26.39 -8.04 5.41
CA PRO A 15 25.14 -7.57 5.96
C PRO A 15 24.87 -6.23 5.29
N TRP A 16 23.88 -6.20 4.41
CA TRP A 16 23.49 -5.04 3.64
C TRP A 16 22.91 -4.03 4.63
N LEU A 17 23.77 -3.14 5.14
CA LEU A 17 23.45 -2.22 6.22
C LEU A 17 22.34 -1.27 5.76
N ALA A 18 21.26 -1.18 6.53
CA ALA A 18 20.14 -0.27 6.31
C ALA A 18 20.56 1.22 6.15
N GLY A 19 21.79 1.58 6.59
CA GLY A 19 22.35 2.93 6.49
C GLY A 19 22.55 3.44 5.06
N ASP A 20 23.02 2.62 4.11
CA ASP A 20 23.35 3.09 2.75
C ASP A 20 22.11 3.41 1.91
N LYS A 21 20.99 2.71 2.15
CA LYS A 21 19.71 3.01 1.49
C LYS A 21 19.02 4.24 2.08
N ASN A 22 19.15 4.46 3.39
CA ASN A 22 18.50 5.58 4.06
C ASN A 22 19.06 6.93 3.59
N GLN A 23 20.35 7.00 3.21
CA GLN A 23 20.92 8.20 2.60
C GLN A 23 20.50 8.41 1.14
N GLN A 24 20.42 7.35 0.33
CA GLN A 24 19.94 7.47 -1.06
C GLN A 24 18.47 7.92 -1.13
N GLY A 25 17.64 7.47 -0.20
CA GLY A 25 16.24 7.89 -0.11
C GLY A 25 16.08 9.37 0.25
N GLN A 26 16.86 9.89 1.20
CA GLN A 26 16.77 11.30 1.61
C GLN A 26 17.26 12.28 0.53
N ASN A 27 18.29 11.91 -0.23
CA ASN A 27 18.84 12.74 -1.32
C ASN A 27 18.04 12.66 -2.63
N ALA A 28 17.01 11.84 -2.72
CA ALA A 28 16.24 11.65 -3.95
C ALA A 28 15.21 12.76 -4.23
N GLY A 29 14.92 13.63 -3.24
CA GLY A 29 13.91 14.69 -3.37
C GLY A 29 12.49 14.20 -3.14
N PHE A 30 11.52 14.88 -3.75
CA PHE A 30 10.08 14.61 -3.61
C PHE A 30 9.64 13.41 -4.44
N VAL A 31 8.54 12.78 -4.06
CA VAL A 31 7.89 11.73 -4.86
C VAL A 31 6.92 12.39 -5.85
N LYS A 32 6.96 11.96 -7.11
CA LYS A 32 6.09 12.40 -8.20
C LYS A 32 5.52 11.20 -8.95
N VAL A 33 4.45 11.42 -9.72
CA VAL A 33 4.07 10.49 -10.79
C VAL A 33 5.21 10.45 -11.81
N SER A 34 5.63 9.26 -12.22
CA SER A 34 6.75 9.12 -13.14
C SER A 34 6.43 9.77 -14.49
N SER A 35 7.29 10.67 -14.94
CA SER A 35 7.19 11.31 -16.26
C SER A 35 7.44 10.33 -17.41
N GLN A 36 8.11 9.21 -17.12
CA GLN A 36 8.42 8.18 -18.10
C GLN A 36 7.27 7.17 -18.24
N ASP A 37 6.57 6.86 -17.15
CA ASP A 37 5.47 5.90 -17.14
C ASP A 37 4.48 6.27 -16.03
N SER A 38 3.39 6.94 -16.38
CA SER A 38 2.44 7.53 -15.43
C SER A 38 1.70 6.49 -14.56
N ARG A 39 1.85 5.20 -14.85
CA ARG A 39 1.32 4.10 -14.03
C ARG A 39 2.12 3.87 -12.74
N TYR A 40 3.27 4.51 -12.58
CA TYR A 40 4.19 4.31 -11.47
C TYR A 40 4.66 5.62 -10.85
N LEU A 41 5.30 5.51 -9.68
CA LEU A 41 5.87 6.64 -8.97
C LEU A 41 7.40 6.68 -9.14
N ALA A 42 7.96 7.88 -9.06
CA ALA A 42 9.39 8.14 -9.09
C ALA A 42 9.74 9.26 -8.11
N PHE A 43 11.01 9.38 -7.79
CA PHE A 43 11.53 10.57 -7.14
C PHE A 43 11.78 11.70 -8.13
N GLU A 44 12.05 12.93 -7.65
CA GLU A 44 12.37 14.09 -8.49
C GLU A 44 13.53 13.80 -9.45
N ASN A 45 14.52 13.00 -9.02
CA ASN A 45 15.66 12.53 -9.84
C ASN A 45 15.31 11.37 -10.80
N ASP A 46 14.03 11.09 -11.03
CA ASP A 46 13.47 10.05 -11.91
C ASP A 46 13.77 8.59 -11.51
N SER A 47 14.43 8.35 -10.38
CA SER A 47 14.57 6.99 -9.85
C SER A 47 13.22 6.43 -9.38
N VAL A 48 12.92 5.18 -9.73
CA VAL A 48 11.64 4.55 -9.41
C VAL A 48 11.41 4.47 -7.89
N PHE A 49 10.19 4.79 -7.47
CA PHE A 49 9.75 4.65 -6.09
C PHE A 49 8.57 3.69 -6.00
N ILE A 50 8.72 2.64 -5.20
CA ILE A 50 7.65 1.68 -4.89
C ILE A 50 7.38 1.81 -3.39
N PRO A 51 6.21 2.34 -2.97
CA PRO A 51 5.89 2.50 -1.56
C PRO A 51 5.49 1.16 -0.93
N VAL A 52 6.36 0.63 -0.08
CA VAL A 52 6.20 -0.65 0.64
C VAL A 52 5.99 -0.36 2.11
N GLY A 53 4.78 -0.62 2.61
CA GLY A 53 4.49 -0.57 4.04
C GLY A 53 3.00 -0.56 4.35
N PRO A 54 2.64 -0.69 5.64
CA PRO A 54 1.26 -0.67 6.10
C PRO A 54 0.78 0.75 6.45
N ASN A 55 -0.51 0.87 6.73
CA ASN A 55 -1.13 2.07 7.26
C ASN A 55 -0.92 2.14 8.79
N ILE A 56 0.08 2.87 9.32
CA ILE A 56 0.34 3.00 10.77
C ILE A 56 -0.32 4.28 11.30
N CYS A 57 -1.64 4.35 11.16
CA CYS A 57 -2.33 5.64 11.11
C CYS A 57 -2.33 6.43 12.42
N PHE A 58 -2.48 5.76 13.55
CA PHE A 58 -2.55 6.38 14.87
C PHE A 58 -2.39 5.32 15.97
N PRO A 59 -1.79 5.65 17.12
CA PRO A 59 -1.84 4.77 18.29
C PRO A 59 -3.28 4.60 18.78
N ARG A 60 -3.65 3.37 19.15
CA ARG A 60 -4.99 3.05 19.69
C ARG A 60 -5.14 3.26 21.20
N SER A 61 -4.02 3.49 21.89
CA SER A 61 -3.96 3.85 23.30
C SER A 61 -3.71 5.34 23.48
N GLU A 62 -4.17 5.91 24.59
CA GLU A 62 -3.76 7.25 25.01
C GLU A 62 -2.28 7.26 25.39
N LEU A 63 -1.51 8.18 24.79
CA LEU A 63 -0.07 8.29 24.96
C LEU A 63 0.30 9.78 25.14
N ASN A 64 1.27 10.04 26.01
CA ASN A 64 1.91 11.35 26.07
C ASN A 64 2.88 11.54 24.88
N THR A 65 3.44 12.74 24.74
CA THR A 65 4.36 13.08 23.63
C THR A 65 5.52 12.10 23.49
N GLN A 66 6.15 11.68 24.59
CA GLN A 66 7.25 10.70 24.53
C GLN A 66 6.76 9.32 24.09
N GLY A 67 5.61 8.88 24.61
CA GLY A 67 4.99 7.61 24.20
C GLY A 67 4.64 7.57 22.71
N ILE A 68 4.18 8.68 22.12
CA ILE A 68 3.97 8.79 20.67
C ILE A 68 5.29 8.61 19.92
N ARG A 69 6.35 9.29 20.36
CA ARG A 69 7.67 9.16 19.75
C ARG A 69 8.16 7.71 19.79
N ASP A 70 8.12 7.07 20.96
CA ASP A 70 8.57 5.69 21.16
C ASP A 70 7.74 4.70 20.34
N TYR A 71 6.43 4.94 20.24
CA TYR A 71 5.51 4.15 19.43
C TYR A 71 5.93 4.14 17.96
N TYR A 72 6.15 5.32 17.38
CA TYR A 72 6.51 5.44 15.96
C TYR A 72 7.95 5.02 15.70
N GLU A 73 8.89 5.33 16.60
CA GLU A 73 10.29 4.89 16.47
C GLU A 73 10.38 3.36 16.42
N ARG A 74 9.67 2.65 17.30
CA ARG A 74 9.59 1.19 17.30
C ARG A 74 9.08 0.65 15.96
N TYR A 75 7.96 1.15 15.45
CA TYR A 75 7.37 0.61 14.21
C TYR A 75 8.16 1.00 12.97
N PHE A 76 8.68 2.22 12.91
CA PHE A 76 9.50 2.68 11.79
C PHE A 76 10.83 1.93 11.72
N GLN A 77 11.45 1.65 12.87
CA GLN A 77 12.63 0.79 12.93
C GLN A 77 12.32 -0.61 12.41
N LYS A 78 11.25 -1.26 12.89
CA LYS A 78 10.86 -2.61 12.43
C LYS A 78 10.56 -2.63 10.93
N LEU A 79 9.80 -1.65 10.43
CA LEU A 79 9.45 -1.56 9.02
C LEU A 79 10.69 -1.36 8.14
N SER A 80 11.57 -0.43 8.51
CA SER A 80 12.80 -0.12 7.79
C SER A 80 13.77 -1.31 7.76
N GLN A 81 13.95 -2.00 8.89
CA GLN A 81 14.76 -3.24 8.97
C GLN A 81 14.22 -4.36 8.06
N ASN A 82 12.93 -4.34 7.76
CA ASN A 82 12.30 -5.29 6.84
C ASN A 82 12.05 -4.69 5.45
N GLY A 83 12.80 -3.64 5.07
CA GLY A 83 12.81 -3.09 3.72
C GLY A 83 11.56 -2.31 3.32
N GLY A 84 10.68 -1.99 4.27
CA GLY A 84 9.60 -1.04 4.06
C GLY A 84 10.11 0.40 4.09
N ASN A 85 9.41 1.28 3.37
CA ASN A 85 9.82 2.66 3.09
C ASN A 85 8.62 3.63 2.99
N TYR A 86 7.44 3.21 3.46
CA TYR A 86 6.21 3.98 3.34
C TYR A 86 5.26 3.74 4.51
N THR A 87 4.52 4.77 4.93
CA THR A 87 3.32 4.59 5.75
C THR A 87 2.26 5.69 5.54
N ARG A 88 1.06 5.47 6.08
CA ARG A 88 -0.03 6.45 6.14
C ARG A 88 -0.32 6.86 7.58
N ILE A 89 -0.52 8.16 7.83
CA ILE A 89 -0.80 8.76 9.15
C ILE A 89 -2.08 9.60 9.09
N TRP A 90 -2.94 9.55 10.12
CA TRP A 90 -4.12 10.41 10.21
C TRP A 90 -3.82 11.63 11.09
N LEU A 91 -3.88 12.82 10.51
CA LEU A 91 -3.58 14.07 11.24
C LEU A 91 -4.75 14.57 12.08
N SER A 92 -5.97 14.13 11.80
CA SER A 92 -7.15 14.46 12.62
C SER A 92 -7.38 13.47 13.77
N ALA A 93 -6.53 12.46 13.92
CA ALA A 93 -6.58 11.58 15.09
C ALA A 93 -6.13 12.35 16.36
N PRO A 94 -6.67 12.04 17.56
CA PRO A 94 -6.46 12.85 18.76
C PRO A 94 -5.00 13.20 19.09
N HIS A 95 -4.06 12.29 18.83
CA HIS A 95 -2.63 12.51 19.11
C HIS A 95 -1.94 13.52 18.20
N PHE A 96 -2.52 13.81 17.04
CA PHE A 96 -1.98 14.69 16.00
C PHE A 96 -2.90 15.87 15.68
N GLU A 97 -4.07 15.94 16.31
CA GLU A 97 -5.05 16.97 16.01
C GLU A 97 -4.58 18.32 16.55
N VAL A 98 -3.98 19.11 15.65
CA VAL A 98 -3.41 20.43 15.96
C VAL A 98 -4.44 21.49 16.32
N GLU A 99 -5.73 21.23 16.16
CA GLU A 99 -6.79 22.17 16.51
C GLU A 99 -7.84 21.44 17.37
N PRO A 100 -7.52 21.12 18.65
CA PRO A 100 -8.34 20.24 19.48
C PRO A 100 -9.58 20.96 20.06
N ASP A 101 -9.47 22.25 20.39
CA ASP A 101 -10.47 22.95 21.21
C ASP A 101 -11.35 23.91 20.42
N ARG A 102 -10.75 24.80 19.62
CA ARG A 102 -11.45 25.90 18.94
C ARG A 102 -10.94 26.09 17.52
N PRO A 103 -11.83 26.35 16.54
CA PRO A 103 -11.38 26.50 15.17
C PRO A 103 -10.57 27.79 14.98
N GLY A 104 -9.46 27.69 14.26
CA GLY A 104 -8.45 28.73 14.05
C GLY A 104 -7.43 28.86 15.19
N VAL A 105 -7.52 28.06 16.26
CA VAL A 105 -6.56 28.07 17.37
C VAL A 105 -5.75 26.79 17.34
N TYR A 106 -4.53 26.89 16.83
CA TYR A 106 -3.64 25.75 16.64
C TYR A 106 -2.71 25.54 17.84
N ASP A 107 -2.66 24.31 18.34
CA ASP A 107 -1.74 23.85 19.39
C ASP A 107 -0.39 23.45 18.77
N THR A 108 0.63 24.25 19.05
CA THR A 108 1.99 24.01 18.54
C THR A 108 2.67 22.81 19.20
N GLY A 109 2.32 22.44 20.43
CA GLY A 109 2.86 21.26 21.11
C GLY A 109 2.33 19.95 20.50
N LEU A 110 1.07 19.94 20.05
CA LEU A 110 0.54 18.84 19.23
C LEU A 110 1.20 18.81 17.85
N ALA A 111 1.49 19.97 17.26
CA ALA A 111 2.22 20.05 15.99
C ALA A 111 3.67 19.48 16.12
N GLU A 112 4.36 19.70 17.24
CA GLU A 112 5.69 19.13 17.52
C GLU A 112 5.70 17.59 17.52
N ARG A 113 4.59 16.94 17.87
CA ARG A 113 4.46 15.47 17.76
C ARG A 113 4.55 15.01 16.30
N THR A 114 3.91 15.75 15.40
CA THR A 114 3.95 15.48 13.95
C THR A 114 5.35 15.77 13.41
N ASP A 115 6.02 16.83 13.87
CA ASP A 115 7.42 17.09 13.48
C ASP A 115 8.35 15.94 13.90
N ALA A 116 8.23 15.46 15.13
CA ALA A 116 9.01 14.34 15.64
C ALA A 116 8.76 13.06 14.82
N LEU A 117 7.49 12.80 14.45
CA LEU A 117 7.13 11.69 13.56
C LEU A 117 7.79 11.83 12.18
N VAL A 118 7.76 13.02 11.58
CA VAL A 118 8.40 13.29 10.28
C VAL A 118 9.91 13.12 10.37
N ALA A 119 10.55 13.56 11.46
CA ALA A 119 11.98 13.36 11.69
C ALA A 119 12.33 11.87 11.86
N LEU A 120 11.49 11.09 12.54
CA LEU A 120 11.65 9.63 12.63
C LEU A 120 11.50 8.96 11.25
N ALA A 121 10.49 9.36 10.47
CA ALA A 121 10.32 8.84 9.11
C ALA A 121 11.55 9.12 8.25
N ALA A 122 12.11 10.34 8.32
CA ALA A 122 13.37 10.67 7.68
C ALA A 122 14.50 9.72 8.14
N LYS A 123 14.73 9.61 9.46
CA LYS A 123 15.77 8.74 10.07
C LYS A 123 15.71 7.30 9.56
N TYR A 124 14.50 6.77 9.37
CA TYR A 124 14.28 5.38 8.96
C TYR A 124 14.03 5.19 7.45
N GLY A 125 14.15 6.25 6.63
CA GLY A 125 13.98 6.15 5.18
C GLY A 125 12.53 5.88 4.74
N ILE A 126 11.56 6.37 5.50
CA ILE A 126 10.13 6.16 5.27
C ILE A 126 9.51 7.43 4.70
N ARG A 127 8.70 7.28 3.64
CA ARG A 127 7.85 8.36 3.10
C ARG A 127 6.45 8.28 3.70
N ILE A 128 5.83 9.44 3.94
CA ILE A 128 4.53 9.52 4.62
C ILE A 128 3.43 9.97 3.66
N LYS A 129 2.30 9.25 3.65
CA LYS A 129 1.01 9.81 3.21
C LYS A 129 0.25 10.33 4.42
N PHE A 130 -0.05 11.63 4.47
CA PHE A 130 -0.91 12.19 5.49
C PHE A 130 -2.37 12.17 5.07
N CYS A 131 -3.27 11.76 5.96
CA CYS A 131 -4.70 11.95 5.81
C CYS A 131 -5.12 13.15 6.65
N LEU A 132 -5.67 14.18 6.01
CA LEU A 132 -6.01 15.45 6.65
C LEU A 132 -7.20 15.28 7.60
N GLU A 133 -8.31 14.71 7.11
CA GLU A 133 -9.57 14.60 7.86
C GLU A 133 -10.14 13.17 7.85
N HIS A 134 -10.87 12.81 8.89
CA HIS A 134 -11.57 11.52 8.96
C HIS A 134 -12.97 11.61 9.59
N PHE A 135 -13.35 12.75 10.17
CA PHE A 135 -14.61 12.88 10.88
C PHE A 135 -15.83 12.75 9.95
N ARG A 136 -16.95 12.35 10.52
CA ARG A 136 -18.23 12.12 9.82
C ARG A 136 -19.38 12.92 10.43
N LYS A 137 -19.15 13.54 11.58
CA LYS A 137 -20.11 14.29 12.38
C LYS A 137 -19.43 15.50 13.02
N LEU A 138 -20.24 16.46 13.46
CA LEU A 138 -19.84 17.64 14.24
C LEU A 138 -20.42 17.60 15.65
N THR A 139 -20.79 16.42 16.13
CA THR A 139 -21.36 16.27 17.47
C THR A 139 -20.24 16.12 18.50
N ASN A 140 -20.44 15.33 19.54
CA ASN A 140 -19.36 14.92 20.44
C ASN A 140 -19.50 13.41 20.70
N ALA A 141 -19.80 12.65 19.64
CA ALA A 141 -20.05 11.23 19.74
C ALA A 141 -18.73 10.50 20.06
N PRO A 142 -18.74 9.52 20.99
CA PRO A 142 -17.56 8.75 21.31
C PRO A 142 -17.16 7.84 20.13
N ALA A 143 -15.97 7.25 20.24
CA ALA A 143 -15.52 6.20 19.32
C ALA A 143 -16.54 5.05 19.26
N ARG A 144 -16.78 4.53 18.05
CA ARG A 144 -17.83 3.54 17.78
C ARG A 144 -17.54 2.15 18.37
N PHE A 145 -16.27 1.81 18.58
CA PHE A 145 -15.82 0.53 19.13
C PHE A 145 -14.46 0.71 19.82
N ALA A 146 -14.14 -0.20 20.74
CA ALA A 146 -12.90 -0.15 21.53
C ALA A 146 -11.66 -0.16 20.63
N GLY A 147 -10.72 0.75 20.91
CA GLY A 147 -9.50 0.93 20.13
C GLY A 147 -9.68 1.68 18.81
N SER A 148 -10.87 2.21 18.50
CA SER A 148 -11.09 3.14 17.37
C SER A 148 -10.92 4.60 17.78
N VAL A 149 -10.75 5.49 16.80
CA VAL A 149 -10.86 6.94 16.98
C VAL A 149 -12.33 7.38 16.87
N ALA A 150 -12.66 8.51 17.48
CA ALA A 150 -13.96 9.16 17.30
C ALA A 150 -14.04 9.78 15.90
N PHE A 151 -15.10 9.45 15.15
CA PHE A 151 -15.37 10.03 13.83
C PHE A 151 -16.12 11.37 13.95
N ASP A 152 -15.67 12.24 14.86
CA ASP A 152 -16.38 13.46 15.24
C ASP A 152 -15.42 14.67 15.35
N ARG A 153 -15.95 15.87 15.11
CA ARG A 153 -15.24 17.15 15.11
C ARG A 153 -16.06 18.25 15.79
N PRO A 154 -16.28 18.16 17.13
CA PRO A 154 -17.09 19.11 17.89
C PRO A 154 -16.69 20.58 17.74
N PRO A 155 -15.40 20.97 17.68
CA PRO A 155 -15.02 22.37 17.63
C PRO A 155 -15.66 23.14 16.46
N TYR A 156 -15.89 22.49 15.33
CA TYR A 156 -16.49 23.10 14.14
C TYR A 156 -17.99 23.37 14.28
N ALA A 157 -18.71 22.68 15.17
CA ALA A 157 -20.15 22.83 15.37
C ALA A 157 -20.57 24.26 15.73
N SER A 158 -19.66 24.99 16.40
CA SER A 158 -19.84 26.39 16.77
C SER A 158 -19.85 27.36 15.58
N GLN A 159 -19.30 26.95 14.43
CA GLN A 159 -19.17 27.79 13.23
C GLN A 159 -19.98 27.27 12.04
N VAL A 160 -20.26 25.97 12.00
CA VAL A 160 -21.09 25.31 10.98
C VAL A 160 -21.99 24.27 11.66
N PRO A 161 -23.33 24.41 11.60
CA PRO A 161 -24.24 23.60 12.41
C PRO A 161 -24.42 22.15 11.91
N THR A 162 -24.11 21.88 10.65
CA THR A 162 -24.29 20.55 10.02
C THR A 162 -23.12 20.17 9.11
N MET A 163 -22.97 18.87 8.81
CA MET A 163 -21.98 18.40 7.83
C MET A 163 -22.25 19.01 6.44
N GLU A 164 -23.51 19.14 6.01
CA GLU A 164 -23.86 19.82 4.76
C GLU A 164 -23.33 21.25 4.74
N SER A 165 -23.55 22.01 5.82
CA SER A 165 -23.04 23.37 5.93
C SER A 165 -21.51 23.44 5.95
N PHE A 166 -20.83 22.42 6.49
CA PHE A 166 -19.38 22.31 6.43
C PHE A 166 -18.88 22.15 4.98
N PHE A 167 -19.50 21.27 4.20
CA PHE A 167 -19.09 20.99 2.83
C PHE A 167 -19.51 22.08 1.81
N GLU A 168 -20.63 22.77 2.03
CA GLU A 168 -21.17 23.69 1.02
C GLU A 168 -20.82 25.16 1.29
N SER A 169 -20.83 25.57 2.56
CA SER A 169 -20.64 26.99 2.91
C SER A 169 -19.19 27.42 2.72
N LYS A 170 -19.00 28.70 2.37
CA LYS A 170 -17.66 29.31 2.39
C LYS A 170 -16.97 29.11 3.74
N LYS A 171 -17.72 29.24 4.84
CA LYS A 171 -17.20 29.13 6.20
C LYS A 171 -16.60 27.75 6.49
N GLY A 172 -17.31 26.67 6.16
CA GLY A 172 -16.80 25.31 6.37
C GLY A 172 -15.61 24.97 5.48
N LYS A 173 -15.64 25.41 4.23
CA LYS A 173 -14.50 25.30 3.30
C LYS A 173 -13.27 26.06 3.80
N ASP A 174 -13.47 27.26 4.35
CA ASP A 174 -12.39 28.05 4.96
C ASP A 174 -11.82 27.37 6.21
N LEU A 175 -12.65 26.73 7.06
CA LEU A 175 -12.14 25.96 8.21
C LEU A 175 -11.16 24.87 7.77
N TYR A 176 -11.56 24.07 6.78
CA TYR A 176 -10.71 23.03 6.20
C TYR A 176 -9.41 23.61 5.64
N LEU A 177 -9.50 24.67 4.85
CA LEU A 177 -8.33 25.25 4.17
C LEU A 177 -7.40 26.02 5.09
N ASN A 178 -7.89 26.62 6.18
CA ASN A 178 -7.04 27.24 7.19
C ASN A 178 -6.19 26.19 7.90
N ARG A 179 -6.77 25.02 8.21
CA ARG A 179 -6.02 23.90 8.78
C ARG A 179 -5.00 23.33 7.79
N VAL A 180 -5.37 23.22 6.51
CA VAL A 180 -4.42 22.90 5.42
C VAL A 180 -3.28 23.90 5.36
N GLU A 181 -3.56 25.21 5.45
CA GLU A 181 -2.55 26.26 5.42
C GLU A 181 -1.57 26.16 6.59
N PHE A 182 -2.08 25.91 7.80
CA PHE A 182 -1.26 25.68 8.97
C PHE A 182 -0.27 24.53 8.76
N LEU A 183 -0.74 23.42 8.20
CA LEU A 183 0.09 22.25 7.89
C LEU A 183 1.06 22.51 6.73
N ALA A 184 0.65 23.27 5.72
CA ALA A 184 1.47 23.63 4.57
C ALA A 184 2.71 24.43 4.99
N HIS A 185 2.55 25.40 5.90
CA HIS A 185 3.67 26.16 6.46
C HIS A 185 4.75 25.28 7.11
N ARG A 186 4.40 24.08 7.59
CA ARG A 186 5.34 23.16 8.22
C ARG A 186 5.93 22.13 7.26
N TYR A 187 5.11 21.62 6.34
CA TYR A 187 5.42 20.38 5.64
C TYR A 187 5.44 20.47 4.10
N ALA A 188 5.03 21.58 3.49
CA ALA A 188 4.94 21.68 2.02
C ALA A 188 6.29 21.51 1.32
N GLU A 189 7.37 21.98 1.94
CA GLU A 189 8.74 21.85 1.43
C GLU A 189 9.50 20.66 2.03
N ASN A 190 8.81 19.73 2.71
CA ASN A 190 9.44 18.54 3.27
C ASN A 190 9.27 17.32 2.35
N PRO A 191 10.35 16.81 1.73
CA PRO A 191 10.23 15.69 0.79
C PRO A 191 9.81 14.38 1.47
N VAL A 192 10.00 14.23 2.80
CA VAL A 192 9.59 13.02 3.55
C VAL A 192 8.10 12.76 3.39
N VAL A 193 7.30 13.80 3.24
CA VAL A 193 5.89 13.70 2.94
C VAL A 193 5.72 13.39 1.45
N MET A 194 5.28 12.17 1.16
CA MET A 194 4.96 11.69 -0.19
C MET A 194 3.74 12.41 -0.76
N GLY A 195 2.73 12.62 0.08
CA GLY A 195 1.47 13.20 -0.37
C GLY A 195 0.39 13.27 0.70
N TRP A 196 -0.73 13.82 0.27
CA TRP A 196 -1.85 14.22 1.10
C TRP A 196 -3.13 13.57 0.60
N GLU A 197 -3.85 12.97 1.52
CA GLU A 197 -5.20 12.47 1.34
C GLU A 197 -6.16 13.47 1.97
N LEU A 198 -7.08 14.01 1.17
CA LEU A 198 -8.01 15.05 1.63
C LEU A 198 -8.88 14.61 2.80
N TRP A 199 -9.40 13.39 2.72
CA TRP A 199 -10.30 12.80 3.70
C TRP A 199 -10.23 11.28 3.66
N ASN A 200 -10.30 10.62 4.82
CA ASN A 200 -10.47 9.17 4.91
C ASN A 200 -11.91 8.78 4.55
N GLU A 201 -12.09 7.97 3.51
CA GLU A 201 -13.37 7.37 3.13
C GLU A 201 -14.50 8.41 3.07
N ILE A 202 -14.33 9.46 2.26
CA ILE A 202 -15.23 10.63 2.30
C ILE A 202 -16.71 10.27 2.11
N ASN A 203 -17.03 9.23 1.35
CA ASN A 203 -18.39 8.74 1.15
C ASN A 203 -19.04 8.08 2.37
N ALA A 204 -18.29 7.89 3.46
CA ALA A 204 -18.86 7.49 4.73
C ALA A 204 -19.39 8.68 5.55
N VAL A 205 -19.21 9.92 5.08
CA VAL A 205 -19.90 11.08 5.62
C VAL A 205 -21.38 11.00 5.22
N PRO A 206 -22.32 10.97 6.19
CA PRO A 206 -23.74 10.82 5.90
C PRO A 206 -24.34 12.17 5.49
N LEU A 207 -24.28 12.50 4.20
CA LEU A 207 -25.03 13.62 3.62
C LEU A 207 -26.32 13.12 2.97
N GLN A 208 -27.35 13.97 2.92
CA GLN A 208 -28.58 13.66 2.18
C GLN A 208 -28.34 13.45 0.68
N ASP A 209 -27.46 14.26 0.08
CA ASP A 209 -27.06 14.18 -1.32
C ASP A 209 -25.55 13.90 -1.43
N PRO A 210 -25.14 12.66 -1.79
CA PRO A 210 -23.74 12.30 -1.98
C PRO A 210 -23.01 13.11 -3.06
N GLN A 211 -23.73 13.73 -4.01
CA GLN A 211 -23.13 14.57 -5.05
C GLN A 211 -22.41 15.79 -4.46
N ARG A 212 -22.83 16.25 -3.28
CA ARG A 212 -22.17 17.35 -2.54
C ARG A 212 -20.73 17.02 -2.19
N LEU A 213 -20.43 15.77 -1.82
CA LEU A 213 -19.06 15.33 -1.53
C LEU A 213 -18.19 15.35 -2.78
N LEU A 214 -18.74 14.95 -3.93
CA LEU A 214 -18.02 14.98 -5.21
C LEU A 214 -17.74 16.42 -5.65
N ASN A 215 -18.72 17.30 -5.52
CA ASN A 215 -18.55 18.73 -5.83
C ASN A 215 -17.49 19.38 -4.94
N TRP A 216 -17.52 19.09 -3.64
CA TRP A 216 -16.50 19.56 -2.71
C TRP A 216 -15.12 18.99 -3.05
N THR A 217 -15.02 17.69 -3.35
CA THR A 217 -13.73 17.05 -3.70
C THR A 217 -13.14 17.70 -4.96
N LYS A 218 -13.96 17.94 -5.99
CA LYS A 218 -13.55 18.65 -7.22
C LYS A 218 -13.03 20.05 -6.94
N GLU A 219 -13.61 20.75 -5.96
CA GLU A 219 -13.15 22.08 -5.56
C GLU A 219 -11.86 22.00 -4.74
N MET A 220 -11.76 21.07 -3.79
CA MET A 220 -10.67 21.04 -2.83
C MET A 220 -9.39 20.43 -3.35
N LEU A 221 -9.44 19.47 -4.28
CA LEU A 221 -8.22 18.90 -4.86
C LEU A 221 -7.28 19.99 -5.43
N PRO A 222 -7.69 20.83 -6.41
CA PRO A 222 -6.78 21.85 -6.93
C PRO A 222 -6.39 22.91 -5.89
N ARG A 223 -7.30 23.28 -4.96
CA ARG A 223 -7.00 24.27 -3.91
C ARG A 223 -5.96 23.79 -2.90
N VAL A 224 -6.05 22.53 -2.48
CA VAL A 224 -5.06 21.92 -1.58
C VAL A 224 -3.76 21.63 -2.34
N LYS A 225 -3.83 21.21 -3.61
CA LYS A 225 -2.65 21.01 -4.45
C LYS A 225 -1.79 22.27 -4.55
N ALA A 226 -2.43 23.43 -4.67
CA ALA A 226 -1.75 24.72 -4.69
C ALA A 226 -0.96 25.03 -3.40
N LYS A 227 -1.33 24.42 -2.26
CA LYS A 227 -0.60 24.55 -0.99
C LYS A 227 0.54 23.55 -0.85
N PHE A 228 0.52 22.48 -1.65
CA PHE A 228 1.52 21.40 -1.65
C PHE A 228 2.01 21.08 -3.09
N PRO A 229 2.60 22.05 -3.82
CA PRO A 229 2.81 21.95 -5.26
C PRO A 229 3.72 20.79 -5.68
N ARG A 230 4.63 20.34 -4.81
CA ARG A 230 5.63 19.29 -5.07
C ARG A 230 5.27 17.91 -4.53
N GLN A 231 4.16 17.79 -3.82
CA GLN A 231 3.72 16.56 -3.17
C GLN A 231 2.47 16.01 -3.86
N LEU A 232 2.23 14.71 -3.76
CA LEU A 232 1.06 14.08 -4.36
C LEU A 232 -0.21 14.45 -3.60
N LEU A 233 -1.34 14.56 -4.28
CA LEU A 233 -2.65 14.81 -3.68
C LEU A 233 -3.66 13.76 -4.14
N MET A 234 -4.47 13.28 -3.20
CA MET A 234 -5.44 12.23 -3.48
C MET A 234 -6.68 12.29 -2.57
N GLN A 235 -7.75 11.60 -2.97
CA GLN A 235 -8.96 11.40 -2.17
C GLN A 235 -9.21 9.90 -2.01
N SER A 236 -9.47 9.41 -0.79
CA SER A 236 -9.83 8.00 -0.56
C SER A 236 -11.35 7.84 -0.44
N MET A 237 -11.81 6.63 -0.78
CA MET A 237 -13.21 6.22 -0.66
C MET A 237 -13.27 4.99 0.27
N GLY A 238 -14.44 4.75 0.83
CA GLY A 238 -14.74 3.53 1.58
C GLY A 238 -14.52 2.27 0.74
N SER A 239 -14.48 1.13 1.42
CA SER A 239 -14.23 -0.16 0.78
C SER A 239 -15.08 -0.41 -0.48
N MET A 240 -14.43 -0.89 -1.54
CA MET A 240 -15.07 -1.29 -2.79
C MET A 240 -15.70 -2.68 -2.65
N ASP A 241 -16.83 -2.74 -1.96
CA ASP A 241 -17.47 -3.97 -1.48
C ASP A 241 -18.95 -4.14 -1.88
N ASN A 242 -19.49 -3.21 -2.66
CA ASN A 242 -20.87 -3.26 -3.17
C ASN A 242 -20.97 -2.68 -4.60
N PRO A 243 -22.03 -2.99 -5.37
CA PRO A 243 -22.15 -2.51 -6.75
C PRO A 243 -22.12 -0.98 -6.92
N SER A 244 -22.71 -0.21 -6.00
CA SER A 244 -22.72 1.26 -6.10
C SER A 244 -21.34 1.87 -5.83
N SER A 245 -20.50 1.20 -5.05
CA SER A 245 -19.11 1.62 -4.85
C SER A 245 -18.29 1.63 -6.15
N LEU A 246 -18.58 0.75 -7.12
CA LEU A 246 -17.82 0.69 -8.37
C LEU A 246 -17.92 1.98 -9.19
N GLU A 247 -19.13 2.52 -9.31
CA GLU A 247 -19.34 3.76 -10.07
C GLU A 247 -18.78 4.98 -9.35
N LEU A 248 -18.87 4.97 -8.01
CA LEU A 248 -18.24 5.97 -7.17
C LEU A 248 -16.72 5.98 -7.35
N TYR A 249 -16.08 4.79 -7.32
CA TYR A 249 -14.65 4.66 -7.61
C TYR A 249 -14.31 5.16 -9.00
N ARG A 250 -15.04 4.72 -10.04
CA ARG A 250 -14.83 5.18 -11.43
C ARG A 250 -14.80 6.71 -11.50
N THR A 251 -15.78 7.37 -10.88
CA THR A 251 -15.90 8.82 -10.91
C THR A 251 -14.74 9.51 -10.20
N TYR A 252 -14.39 9.09 -8.98
CA TYR A 252 -13.39 9.77 -8.16
C TYR A 252 -11.95 9.56 -8.65
N VAL A 253 -11.61 8.36 -9.12
CA VAL A 253 -10.25 8.08 -9.61
C VAL A 253 -9.93 8.83 -10.90
N GLN A 254 -10.95 9.20 -11.68
CA GLN A 254 -10.81 9.98 -12.90
C GLN A 254 -10.70 11.50 -12.69
N LEU A 255 -10.88 12.02 -11.46
CA LEU A 255 -10.74 13.45 -11.18
C LEU A 255 -9.31 13.93 -11.54
N PRO A 256 -9.15 15.06 -12.27
CA PRO A 256 -7.86 15.44 -12.85
C PRO A 256 -6.77 15.65 -11.80
N ASP A 257 -7.07 16.36 -10.72
CA ASP A 257 -6.13 16.68 -9.62
C ASP A 257 -6.01 15.56 -8.56
N ASN A 258 -6.59 14.38 -8.81
CA ASN A 258 -6.42 13.19 -7.98
C ASN A 258 -5.23 12.39 -8.53
N ASP A 259 -4.02 12.64 -8.01
CA ASP A 259 -2.75 12.15 -8.57
C ASP A 259 -2.63 10.62 -8.58
N ILE A 260 -3.29 9.93 -7.64
CA ILE A 260 -3.24 8.47 -7.49
C ILE A 260 -4.67 7.91 -7.50
N ALA A 261 -4.88 6.88 -8.30
CA ALA A 261 -6.09 6.06 -8.26
C ALA A 261 -5.96 5.04 -7.10
N GLN A 262 -6.43 5.41 -5.92
CA GLN A 262 -6.34 4.56 -4.74
C GLN A 262 -7.66 3.81 -4.45
N VAL A 263 -7.57 2.59 -3.95
CA VAL A 263 -8.72 1.75 -3.59
C VAL A 263 -8.57 1.12 -2.22
N HIS A 264 -9.69 1.08 -1.49
CA HIS A 264 -9.86 0.30 -0.28
C HIS A 264 -10.62 -0.97 -0.64
N ARG A 265 -10.15 -2.14 -0.20
CA ARG A 265 -10.92 -3.38 -0.31
C ARG A 265 -10.48 -4.37 0.75
N TYR A 266 -11.47 -5.02 1.36
CA TYR A 266 -11.23 -6.00 2.40
C TYR A 266 -11.78 -7.38 2.02
N LEU A 267 -11.15 -8.41 2.60
CA LEU A 267 -11.78 -9.70 2.82
C LEU A 267 -12.89 -9.49 3.85
N ASP A 268 -14.14 -9.54 3.40
CA ASP A 268 -15.35 -9.30 4.19
C ASP A 268 -16.43 -10.30 3.79
N GLU A 269 -16.74 -11.23 4.71
CA GLU A 269 -17.77 -12.27 4.51
C GLU A 269 -19.20 -11.66 4.42
N GLY A 270 -19.39 -10.42 4.87
CA GLY A 270 -20.65 -9.66 4.78
C GLY A 270 -20.72 -8.67 3.61
N ALA A 271 -19.68 -8.56 2.78
CA ALA A 271 -19.70 -7.68 1.61
C ALA A 271 -20.70 -8.17 0.54
N ALA A 272 -21.33 -7.21 -0.14
CA ALA A 272 -22.29 -7.49 -1.21
C ALA A 272 -21.63 -7.97 -2.52
N LEU A 273 -20.37 -7.59 -2.77
CA LEU A 273 -19.59 -8.10 -3.90
C LEU A 273 -18.96 -9.45 -3.54
N PRO A 274 -19.26 -10.55 -4.28
CA PRO A 274 -18.70 -11.87 -3.99
C PRO A 274 -17.16 -11.92 -4.02
N ILE A 275 -16.53 -11.05 -4.81
CA ILE A 275 -15.06 -10.97 -4.90
C ILE A 275 -14.43 -10.61 -3.55
N CYS A 276 -15.13 -9.90 -2.66
CA CYS A 276 -14.65 -9.60 -1.31
C CYS A 276 -14.60 -10.84 -0.40
N GLN A 277 -15.09 -12.00 -0.84
CA GLN A 277 -15.05 -13.28 -0.11
C GLN A 277 -14.09 -14.28 -0.76
N ALA A 278 -13.45 -13.88 -1.87
CA ALA A 278 -12.51 -14.70 -2.61
C ALA A 278 -11.16 -14.85 -1.85
N PRO A 279 -10.23 -15.69 -2.34
CA PRO A 279 -8.85 -15.67 -1.87
C PRO A 279 -8.24 -14.26 -1.91
N MET A 280 -7.38 -13.94 -0.94
CA MET A 280 -6.82 -12.59 -0.76
C MET A 280 -6.07 -12.08 -2.00
N ASP A 281 -5.38 -12.97 -2.70
CA ASP A 281 -4.68 -12.61 -3.93
C ASP A 281 -5.65 -12.23 -5.05
N GLU A 282 -6.78 -12.92 -5.15
CA GLU A 282 -7.80 -12.67 -6.18
C GLU A 282 -8.54 -11.37 -5.92
N LEU A 283 -8.98 -11.13 -4.69
CA LEU A 283 -9.71 -9.89 -4.34
C LEU A 283 -8.82 -8.65 -4.48
N ALA A 284 -7.54 -8.77 -4.11
CA ALA A 284 -6.57 -7.69 -4.19
C ALA A 284 -6.18 -7.40 -5.64
N SER A 285 -5.95 -8.45 -6.44
CA SER A 285 -5.71 -8.33 -7.88
C SER A 285 -6.91 -7.71 -8.61
N ASP A 286 -8.13 -8.14 -8.29
CA ASP A 286 -9.35 -7.62 -8.91
C ASP A 286 -9.52 -6.11 -8.67
N ALA A 287 -9.26 -5.64 -7.44
CA ALA A 287 -9.36 -4.23 -7.11
C ALA A 287 -8.42 -3.37 -7.98
N VAL A 288 -7.18 -3.81 -8.11
CA VAL A 288 -6.16 -3.13 -8.93
C VAL A 288 -6.54 -3.13 -10.39
N ARG A 289 -6.95 -4.28 -10.92
CA ARG A 289 -7.31 -4.42 -12.33
C ARG A 289 -8.53 -3.57 -12.69
N THR A 290 -9.50 -3.52 -11.79
CA THR A 290 -10.70 -2.67 -11.90
C THR A 290 -10.30 -1.19 -12.00
N LEU A 291 -9.50 -0.68 -11.06
CA LEU A 291 -9.08 0.72 -11.09
C LEU A 291 -8.21 1.06 -12.31
N ARG A 292 -7.32 0.16 -12.73
CA ARG A 292 -6.53 0.33 -13.96
C ARG A 292 -7.43 0.42 -15.20
N SER A 293 -8.58 -0.24 -15.22
CA SER A 293 -9.55 -0.11 -16.32
C SER A 293 -10.28 1.24 -16.31
N PHE A 294 -10.38 1.90 -15.15
CA PHE A 294 -11.01 3.22 -15.01
C PHE A 294 -10.04 4.37 -15.28
N SER A 295 -8.77 4.20 -14.91
CA SER A 295 -7.73 5.22 -15.05
C SER A 295 -6.41 4.56 -15.46
N PRO A 296 -6.26 4.18 -16.75
CA PRO A 296 -5.08 3.46 -17.24
C PRO A 296 -3.80 4.29 -17.14
N ASP A 297 -3.91 5.62 -17.08
CA ASP A 297 -2.80 6.56 -17.11
C ASP A 297 -2.41 7.10 -15.72
N LYS A 298 -2.92 6.50 -14.64
CA LYS A 298 -2.58 6.89 -13.26
C LYS A 298 -1.92 5.75 -12.49
N PRO A 299 -1.10 6.06 -11.47
CA PRO A 299 -0.66 5.06 -10.53
C PRO A 299 -1.87 4.51 -9.77
N VAL A 300 -2.02 3.18 -9.77
CA VAL A 300 -3.04 2.49 -8.98
C VAL A 300 -2.42 1.92 -7.71
N ILE A 301 -3.04 2.17 -6.56
CA ILE A 301 -2.58 1.65 -5.26
C ILE A 301 -3.78 1.05 -4.51
N LEU A 302 -3.65 -0.20 -4.06
CA LEU A 302 -4.54 -0.77 -3.04
C LEU A 302 -4.12 -0.20 -1.67
N SER A 303 -4.62 1.00 -1.37
CA SER A 303 -4.17 1.84 -0.27
C SER A 303 -4.69 1.42 1.09
N GLU A 304 -5.70 0.55 1.11
CA GLU A 304 -6.19 -0.05 2.33
C GLU A 304 -6.76 -1.44 2.05
N VAL A 305 -6.20 -2.45 2.72
CA VAL A 305 -6.62 -3.84 2.59
C VAL A 305 -6.40 -4.60 3.89
N GLY A 306 -7.17 -5.65 4.07
CA GLY A 306 -7.04 -6.59 5.17
C GLY A 306 -8.22 -7.53 5.18
N ALA A 307 -8.39 -8.27 6.26
CA ALA A 307 -9.62 -8.97 6.61
C ALA A 307 -10.37 -8.26 7.74
N VAL A 308 -11.69 -8.23 7.65
CA VAL A 308 -12.60 -7.69 8.66
C VAL A 308 -13.63 -8.75 9.07
N GLU A 309 -14.26 -8.55 10.22
CA GLU A 309 -15.54 -9.20 10.53
C GLU A 309 -16.65 -8.66 9.61
N PRO A 310 -17.73 -9.43 9.38
CA PRO A 310 -18.79 -9.07 8.44
C PRO A 310 -19.27 -7.62 8.56
N HIS A 311 -19.41 -6.94 7.41
CA HIS A 311 -19.83 -5.52 7.32
C HIS A 311 -18.89 -4.54 8.03
N HIS A 312 -17.58 -4.80 7.97
CA HIS A 312 -16.54 -4.00 8.64
C HIS A 312 -16.77 -3.83 10.14
N ALA A 313 -17.31 -4.84 10.82
CA ALA A 313 -17.63 -4.76 12.25
C ALA A 313 -16.39 -4.71 13.16
N GLY A 314 -15.21 -5.01 12.63
CA GLY A 314 -13.93 -4.95 13.34
C GLY A 314 -12.83 -5.76 12.64
N PRO A 315 -11.64 -5.86 13.25
CA PRO A 315 -10.56 -6.72 12.75
C PRO A 315 -11.01 -8.18 12.69
N SER A 316 -10.67 -8.89 11.61
CA SER A 316 -11.09 -10.29 11.42
C SER A 316 -10.57 -11.24 12.50
N ARG A 317 -11.41 -12.18 12.90
CA ARG A 317 -11.08 -13.37 13.71
C ARG A 317 -9.99 -14.25 13.09
N LEU A 318 -9.79 -14.17 11.78
CA LEU A 318 -8.77 -14.95 11.06
C LEU A 318 -7.35 -14.57 11.48
N TYR A 319 -7.12 -13.34 11.92
CA TYR A 319 -5.78 -12.87 12.30
C TYR A 319 -5.17 -13.67 13.45
N ALA A 320 -5.97 -14.17 14.39
CA ALA A 320 -5.45 -15.00 15.47
C ALA A 320 -4.93 -16.36 14.98
N LYS A 321 -5.43 -16.85 13.84
CA LYS A 321 -5.01 -18.12 13.24
C LYS A 321 -3.87 -17.95 12.23
N ASP A 322 -3.78 -16.80 11.58
CA ASP A 322 -2.81 -16.54 10.53
C ASP A 322 -1.44 -16.11 11.06
N THR A 323 -0.80 -17.01 11.81
CA THR A 323 0.54 -16.79 12.37
C THR A 323 1.65 -16.85 11.32
N ALA A 324 1.38 -17.48 10.17
CA ALA A 324 2.29 -17.51 9.03
C ALA A 324 2.19 -16.24 8.15
N GLY A 325 1.09 -15.50 8.23
CA GLY A 325 0.85 -14.27 7.49
C GLY A 325 0.47 -14.49 6.03
N ILE A 326 -0.33 -15.51 5.72
CA ILE A 326 -0.73 -15.81 4.33
C ILE A 326 -1.56 -14.69 3.72
N LEU A 327 -2.41 -14.01 4.51
CA LEU A 327 -3.19 -12.87 4.03
C LEU A 327 -2.26 -11.69 3.70
N LEU A 328 -1.29 -11.40 4.58
CA LEU A 328 -0.30 -10.35 4.38
C LEU A 328 0.57 -10.63 3.14
N HIS A 329 1.00 -11.88 2.98
CA HIS A 329 1.78 -12.29 1.81
C HIS A 329 1.00 -12.03 0.51
N ASP A 330 -0.25 -12.49 0.44
CA ASP A 330 -1.06 -12.37 -0.77
C ASP A 330 -1.41 -10.91 -1.09
N LEU A 331 -1.74 -10.08 -0.09
CA LEU A 331 -2.03 -8.65 -0.30
C LEU A 331 -0.77 -7.83 -0.65
N LEU A 332 0.44 -8.29 -0.33
CA LEU A 332 1.66 -7.61 -0.76
C LEU A 332 2.01 -7.95 -2.21
N PHE A 333 1.93 -9.23 -2.59
CA PHE A 333 2.37 -9.68 -3.91
C PHE A 333 1.32 -9.45 -5.01
N ALA A 334 0.06 -9.80 -4.78
CA ALA A 334 -0.95 -9.79 -5.83
C ALA A 334 -1.14 -8.39 -6.46
N PRO A 335 -1.28 -7.28 -5.71
CA PRO A 335 -1.47 -5.96 -6.29
C PRO A 335 -0.35 -5.54 -7.23
N PHE A 336 0.90 -5.68 -6.78
CA PHE A 336 2.06 -5.28 -7.58
C PHE A 336 2.14 -6.10 -8.87
N PHE A 337 1.99 -7.42 -8.78
CA PHE A 337 2.03 -8.30 -9.95
C PHE A 337 0.82 -8.16 -10.89
N SER A 338 -0.24 -7.46 -10.46
CA SER A 338 -1.39 -7.05 -11.28
C SER A 338 -1.26 -5.63 -11.85
N GLY A 339 -0.10 -4.99 -11.67
CA GLY A 339 0.26 -3.71 -12.27
C GLY A 339 0.03 -2.49 -11.40
N ALA A 340 -0.16 -2.66 -10.09
CA ALA A 340 -0.19 -1.54 -9.14
C ALA A 340 1.20 -0.88 -9.03
N ALA A 341 1.20 0.39 -8.63
CA ALA A 341 2.43 1.14 -8.34
C ALA A 341 3.09 0.72 -7.00
N ALA A 342 2.40 -0.09 -6.20
CA ALA A 342 2.77 -0.49 -4.85
C ALA A 342 2.20 -1.89 -4.51
N PRO A 343 2.79 -2.61 -3.54
CA PRO A 343 2.07 -3.68 -2.84
C PRO A 343 0.83 -3.14 -2.12
N GLY A 344 -0.08 -4.02 -1.72
CA GLY A 344 -1.23 -3.64 -0.90
C GLY A 344 -0.82 -3.12 0.48
N GLN A 345 -1.54 -2.11 0.97
CA GLN A 345 -1.24 -1.43 2.22
C GLN A 345 -2.18 -1.94 3.32
N SER A 346 -1.66 -2.80 4.20
CA SER A 346 -2.45 -3.41 5.28
C SER A 346 -2.99 -2.35 6.24
N TRP A 347 -4.29 -2.42 6.56
CA TRP A 347 -4.94 -1.58 7.56
C TRP A 347 -4.64 -1.98 9.00
N HIS A 348 -4.56 -3.29 9.29
CA HIS A 348 -4.44 -3.78 10.66
C HIS A 348 -2.99 -4.10 11.02
N TRP A 349 -2.17 -3.09 11.35
CA TRP A 349 -0.78 -3.33 11.75
C TRP A 349 -0.68 -3.89 13.17
N GLU A 350 -1.46 -3.40 14.15
CA GLU A 350 -1.35 -3.86 15.54
C GLU A 350 -2.05 -5.20 15.77
N TYR A 351 -3.24 -5.37 15.21
CA TYR A 351 -4.04 -6.57 15.41
C TYR A 351 -3.53 -7.79 14.66
N TYR A 352 -2.74 -7.58 13.60
CA TYR A 352 -2.29 -8.65 12.72
C TYR A 352 -0.78 -8.66 12.53
N ILE A 353 -0.18 -7.60 12.00
CA ILE A 353 1.26 -7.60 11.67
C ILE A 353 2.13 -7.70 12.92
N GLU A 354 1.96 -6.78 13.87
CA GLU A 354 2.73 -6.74 15.11
C GLU A 354 2.41 -7.94 15.99
N LYS A 355 1.12 -8.25 16.19
CA LYS A 355 0.66 -9.34 17.05
C LYS A 355 1.25 -10.70 16.64
N ASN A 356 1.42 -10.94 15.34
CA ASN A 356 1.98 -12.18 14.80
C ASN A 356 3.44 -12.06 14.34
N ASN A 357 4.11 -10.93 14.62
CA ASN A 357 5.50 -10.66 14.20
C ASN A 357 5.75 -10.87 12.69
N LEU A 358 4.86 -10.35 11.84
CA LEU A 358 4.84 -10.59 10.39
C LEU A 358 5.64 -9.59 9.55
N TRP A 359 6.40 -8.68 10.17
CA TRP A 359 7.16 -7.63 9.48
C TRP A 359 8.11 -8.17 8.39
N TRP A 360 8.61 -9.39 8.55
CA TRP A 360 9.50 -10.04 7.58
C TRP A 360 8.89 -10.21 6.18
N HIS A 361 7.57 -10.23 6.04
CA HIS A 361 6.88 -10.30 4.74
C HIS A 361 7.20 -9.10 3.84
N PHE A 362 7.35 -7.89 4.40
CA PHE A 362 7.79 -6.73 3.63
C PHE A 362 9.19 -6.95 3.03
N GLY A 363 10.06 -7.61 3.79
CA GLY A 363 11.40 -7.98 3.35
C GLY A 363 11.36 -9.02 2.23
N ARG A 364 10.45 -10.00 2.32
CA ARG A 364 10.25 -11.00 1.26
C ARG A 364 9.77 -10.37 -0.04
N PHE A 365 8.80 -9.45 0.06
CA PHE A 365 8.33 -8.69 -1.09
C PHE A 365 9.46 -7.87 -1.71
N ARG A 366 10.22 -7.12 -0.90
CA ARG A 366 11.34 -6.32 -1.40
C ARG A 366 12.41 -7.17 -2.10
N GLN A 367 12.70 -8.35 -1.55
CA GLN A 367 13.64 -9.29 -2.14
C GLN A 367 13.16 -9.84 -3.49
N ALA A 368 11.86 -10.16 -3.63
CA ALA A 368 11.27 -10.63 -4.88
C ALA A 368 11.47 -9.63 -6.04
N ILE A 369 11.33 -8.34 -5.75
CA ILE A 369 11.43 -7.26 -6.75
C ILE A 369 12.81 -6.58 -6.78
N THR A 370 13.84 -7.17 -6.16
CA THR A 370 15.16 -6.55 -6.08
C THR A 370 15.76 -6.34 -7.47
N ALA A 371 16.27 -5.14 -7.76
CA ALA A 371 16.78 -4.73 -9.07
C ALA A 371 15.76 -4.84 -10.22
N TYR A 372 14.46 -4.80 -9.91
CA TYR A 372 13.40 -4.65 -10.91
C TYR A 372 12.87 -3.22 -10.88
N ASP A 373 12.94 -2.55 -12.04
CA ASP A 373 12.38 -1.22 -12.25
C ASP A 373 11.19 -1.33 -13.23
N PRO A 374 9.93 -1.28 -12.75
CA PRO A 374 8.77 -1.40 -13.63
C PRO A 374 8.68 -0.28 -14.69
N VAL A 375 9.20 0.92 -14.40
CA VAL A 375 9.21 2.07 -15.32
C VAL A 375 10.16 1.81 -16.47
N ALA A 376 11.41 1.42 -16.16
CA ALA A 376 12.40 1.09 -17.19
C ALA A 376 11.98 -0.12 -18.03
N GLN A 377 11.33 -1.10 -17.39
CA GLN A 377 10.81 -2.29 -18.06
C GLN A 377 9.56 -2.03 -18.92
N LYS A 378 8.90 -0.87 -18.80
CA LYS A 378 7.56 -0.61 -19.35
C LYS A 378 6.60 -1.75 -19.03
N ALA A 379 6.63 -2.18 -17.77
CA ALA A 379 5.99 -3.40 -17.31
C ALA A 379 4.51 -3.46 -17.74
N GLN A 380 4.09 -4.61 -18.26
CA GLN A 380 2.71 -4.88 -18.63
C GLN A 380 2.19 -6.01 -17.75
N ALA A 381 1.17 -5.72 -16.95
CA ALA A 381 0.49 -6.77 -16.20
C ALA A 381 -0.44 -7.56 -17.13
N THR A 382 -0.36 -8.88 -17.09
CA THR A 382 -1.27 -9.77 -17.83
C THR A 382 -2.45 -10.19 -16.95
N GLU A 383 -3.51 -10.71 -17.58
CA GLU A 383 -4.54 -11.41 -16.80
C GLU A 383 -3.94 -12.61 -16.07
N ALA A 384 -4.44 -12.88 -14.87
CA ALA A 384 -4.00 -14.00 -14.06
C ALA A 384 -4.42 -15.32 -14.73
N ARG A 385 -3.47 -16.23 -14.92
CA ARG A 385 -3.72 -17.54 -15.55
C ARG A 385 -3.84 -18.63 -14.51
N ARG A 386 -4.70 -19.62 -14.75
CA ARG A 386 -4.76 -20.86 -13.97
C ARG A 386 -4.18 -22.02 -14.75
N VAL A 387 -3.19 -22.72 -14.18
CA VAL A 387 -2.52 -23.88 -14.78
C VAL A 387 -2.16 -24.88 -13.69
N ASN A 388 -2.58 -26.14 -13.80
CA ASN A 388 -2.22 -27.22 -12.85
C ASN A 388 -2.35 -26.81 -11.37
N SER A 389 -3.52 -26.32 -10.97
CA SER A 389 -3.82 -25.76 -9.62
C SER A 389 -2.99 -24.54 -9.19
N LEU A 390 -2.24 -23.91 -10.10
CA LEU A 390 -1.50 -22.68 -9.84
C LEU A 390 -2.22 -21.46 -10.42
N LYS A 391 -2.15 -20.34 -9.72
CA LYS A 391 -2.45 -19.00 -10.21
C LYS A 391 -1.16 -18.28 -10.57
N ILE A 392 -1.10 -17.68 -11.76
CA ILE A 392 0.10 -17.02 -12.27
C ILE A 392 -0.23 -15.57 -12.57
N TYR A 393 0.37 -14.66 -11.82
CA TYR A 393 0.33 -13.21 -12.02
C TYR A 393 1.66 -12.77 -12.65
N ALA A 394 1.63 -11.90 -13.66
CA ALA A 394 2.82 -11.57 -14.42
C ALA A 394 2.95 -10.07 -14.70
N LEU A 395 4.17 -9.57 -14.55
CA LEU A 395 4.62 -8.27 -15.05
C LEU A 395 5.65 -8.52 -16.15
N GLU A 396 5.21 -8.43 -17.40
CA GLU A 396 6.09 -8.62 -18.55
C GLU A 396 6.82 -7.33 -18.91
N GLY A 397 8.14 -7.40 -18.98
CA GLY A 397 8.99 -6.26 -19.27
C GLY A 397 9.75 -6.38 -20.58
N LYS A 398 10.47 -5.30 -20.92
CA LYS A 398 11.35 -5.23 -22.09
C LYS A 398 12.50 -6.24 -22.00
N THR A 399 13.26 -6.21 -20.91
CA THR A 399 14.44 -7.06 -20.70
C THR A 399 14.27 -8.03 -19.54
N THR A 400 13.36 -7.76 -18.61
CA THR A 400 13.11 -8.62 -17.46
C THR A 400 11.61 -8.72 -17.23
N SER A 401 11.09 -9.95 -17.14
CA SER A 401 9.72 -10.24 -16.71
C SER A 401 9.73 -10.89 -15.33
N LEU A 402 8.73 -10.57 -14.52
CA LEU A 402 8.48 -11.20 -13.22
C LEU A 402 7.15 -11.95 -13.25
N TYR A 403 7.15 -13.15 -12.69
CA TYR A 403 5.96 -13.97 -12.48
C TYR A 403 5.85 -14.30 -11.00
N TRP A 404 4.68 -14.09 -10.41
CA TRP A 404 4.34 -14.62 -9.10
C TRP A 404 3.37 -15.77 -9.28
N ILE A 405 3.82 -16.95 -8.88
CA ILE A 405 3.12 -18.21 -9.01
C ILE A 405 2.61 -18.56 -7.62
N ARG A 406 1.30 -18.66 -7.47
CA ARG A 406 0.61 -18.93 -6.22
C ARG A 406 -0.12 -20.25 -6.31
N ASP A 407 0.09 -21.14 -5.36
CA ASP A 407 -0.73 -22.35 -5.25
C ASP A 407 -2.19 -21.95 -4.96
N ALA A 408 -3.13 -22.36 -5.81
CA ALA A 408 -4.54 -22.02 -5.66
C ALA A 408 -5.23 -22.82 -4.55
N THR A 409 -4.65 -23.96 -4.13
CA THR A 409 -5.21 -24.78 -3.06
C THR A 409 -4.94 -24.19 -1.67
N CYS A 410 -3.90 -23.38 -1.54
CA CYS A 410 -3.54 -22.69 -0.30
C CYS A 410 -4.19 -21.30 -0.26
N ASN A 411 -5.21 -21.08 0.57
CA ASN A 411 -5.85 -19.78 0.76
C ASN A 411 -6.46 -19.67 2.17
N TRP A 412 -7.11 -18.54 2.47
CA TRP A 412 -7.67 -18.29 3.80
C TRP A 412 -8.74 -19.29 4.23
N LYS A 413 -9.53 -19.84 3.29
CA LYS A 413 -10.54 -20.86 3.61
C LYS A 413 -9.85 -22.18 3.99
N THR A 414 -8.95 -22.66 3.14
CA THR A 414 -8.29 -23.95 3.35
C THR A 414 -7.34 -23.91 4.55
N GLU A 415 -6.43 -22.93 4.62
CA GLU A 415 -5.43 -22.88 5.70
C GLU A 415 -6.00 -22.37 7.03
N LEU A 416 -6.87 -21.36 7.04
CA LEU A 416 -7.29 -20.69 8.30
C LEU A 416 -8.67 -21.14 8.79
N LEU A 417 -9.62 -21.46 7.91
CA LEU A 417 -10.91 -22.00 8.34
C LEU A 417 -10.83 -23.51 8.53
N GLU A 418 -10.36 -24.24 7.53
CA GLU A 418 -10.35 -25.71 7.49
C GLU A 418 -9.12 -26.32 8.17
N GLY A 419 -8.07 -25.53 8.42
CA GLY A 419 -6.85 -25.99 9.08
C GLY A 419 -5.98 -26.91 8.21
N GLN A 420 -6.17 -26.88 6.89
CA GLN A 420 -5.39 -27.67 5.95
C GLN A 420 -4.02 -27.04 5.76
N MET A 421 -2.98 -27.71 6.24
CA MET A 421 -1.60 -27.25 6.06
C MET A 421 -1.20 -27.33 4.59
N PRO A 422 -0.43 -26.34 4.09
CA PRO A 422 -0.07 -26.29 2.68
C PRO A 422 0.85 -27.46 2.33
N GLN A 423 0.58 -28.11 1.20
CA GLN A 423 1.38 -29.22 0.71
C GLN A 423 2.46 -28.72 -0.25
N PRO A 424 3.62 -29.38 -0.34
CA PRO A 424 4.60 -29.05 -1.36
C PRO A 424 4.00 -29.21 -2.76
N VAL A 425 4.00 -28.14 -3.54
CA VAL A 425 3.80 -28.18 -4.98
C VAL A 425 5.03 -28.84 -5.60
N PRO A 426 4.88 -29.96 -6.33
CA PRO A 426 6.02 -30.63 -6.96
C PRO A 426 6.59 -29.80 -8.11
N SER A 427 7.87 -30.03 -8.43
CA SER A 427 8.49 -29.45 -9.61
C SER A 427 7.67 -29.80 -10.86
N GLN A 428 7.45 -28.81 -11.72
CA GLN A 428 6.65 -29.01 -12.93
C GLN A 428 7.07 -28.02 -14.02
N VAL A 429 6.77 -28.36 -15.28
CA VAL A 429 7.09 -27.51 -16.43
C VAL A 429 5.91 -26.60 -16.75
N LEU A 430 6.15 -25.29 -16.79
CA LEU A 430 5.17 -24.28 -17.14
C LEU A 430 5.58 -23.52 -18.41
N ASN A 431 4.59 -23.13 -19.21
CA ASN A 431 4.77 -22.21 -20.33
C ASN A 431 4.56 -20.77 -19.83
N LEU A 432 5.63 -20.14 -19.35
CA LEU A 432 5.54 -18.82 -18.71
C LEU A 432 5.64 -17.67 -19.72
N HIS A 433 6.61 -17.71 -20.63
CA HIS A 433 6.94 -16.58 -21.51
C HIS A 433 7.25 -17.05 -22.95
N PRO A 434 6.83 -16.33 -24.02
CA PRO A 434 7.12 -16.70 -25.41
C PRO A 434 8.56 -16.39 -25.88
N LYS A 435 9.16 -15.28 -25.43
CA LYS A 435 10.56 -14.88 -25.75
C LYS A 435 11.61 -15.84 -25.17
N LYS A 436 12.77 -15.89 -25.85
CA LYS A 436 13.96 -16.65 -25.44
C LYS A 436 14.58 -16.06 -24.17
N ALA A 437 14.50 -16.82 -23.08
CA ALA A 437 15.14 -16.49 -21.82
C ALA A 437 16.68 -16.60 -21.93
N LYS A 438 17.39 -15.57 -21.46
CA LYS A 438 18.84 -15.59 -21.24
C LYS A 438 19.17 -16.18 -19.87
N ARG A 439 18.39 -15.83 -18.86
CA ARG A 439 18.55 -16.33 -17.49
C ARG A 439 17.17 -16.47 -16.84
N ILE A 440 16.99 -17.55 -16.10
CA ILE A 440 15.81 -17.77 -15.27
C ILE A 440 16.28 -17.95 -13.83
N SER A 441 15.66 -17.24 -12.90
CA SER A 441 15.94 -17.35 -11.47
C SER A 441 14.64 -17.47 -10.70
N PHE A 442 14.67 -18.27 -9.64
CA PHE A 442 13.52 -18.57 -8.81
C PHE A 442 13.76 -18.07 -7.41
N TYR A 443 12.78 -17.38 -6.85
CA TYR A 443 12.80 -16.92 -5.48
C TYR A 443 11.65 -17.57 -4.71
N ASP A 444 11.99 -18.32 -3.67
CA ASP A 444 11.02 -18.85 -2.72
C ASP A 444 10.87 -17.84 -1.56
N PRO A 445 9.74 -17.09 -1.48
CA PRO A 445 9.55 -16.08 -0.45
C PRO A 445 9.45 -16.67 0.96
N TRP A 446 9.09 -17.95 1.08
CA TRP A 446 8.92 -18.62 2.37
C TRP A 446 10.26 -19.11 2.93
N LYS A 447 11.24 -19.37 2.04
CA LYS A 447 12.61 -19.73 2.42
C LYS A 447 13.61 -18.58 2.33
N ASN A 448 13.23 -17.45 1.72
CA ASN A 448 14.11 -16.33 1.40
C ASN A 448 15.27 -16.65 0.46
N THR A 449 15.10 -17.63 -0.42
CA THR A 449 16.24 -18.16 -1.20
C THR A 449 16.04 -17.94 -2.67
N TRP A 450 17.06 -17.37 -3.32
CA TRP A 450 17.17 -17.35 -4.77
C TRP A 450 17.93 -18.59 -5.26
N THR A 451 17.44 -19.18 -6.34
CA THR A 451 18.11 -20.22 -7.10
C THR A 451 18.09 -19.87 -8.58
N VAL A 452 18.98 -20.48 -9.37
CA VAL A 452 19.07 -20.24 -10.82
C VAL A 452 18.75 -21.54 -11.54
N ALA A 453 17.97 -21.45 -12.63
CA ALA A 453 17.64 -22.61 -13.43
C ALA A 453 18.90 -23.25 -14.04
N ARG A 454 18.97 -24.59 -14.05
CA ARG A 454 20.09 -25.33 -14.65
C ARG A 454 20.11 -25.23 -16.19
N LYS A 455 18.94 -25.08 -16.82
CA LYS A 455 18.79 -24.91 -18.27
C LYS A 455 17.76 -23.82 -18.55
N SER A 456 18.05 -22.94 -19.51
CA SER A 456 17.16 -21.89 -19.98
C SER A 456 17.06 -21.95 -21.51
N SER A 457 16.22 -22.85 -22.04
CA SER A 457 15.96 -22.93 -23.48
C SER A 457 14.47 -22.98 -23.76
N GLY A 458 13.97 -21.96 -24.47
CA GLY A 458 12.58 -21.88 -24.93
C GLY A 458 11.60 -21.27 -23.92
N SER A 459 10.32 -21.47 -24.17
CA SER A 459 9.19 -20.94 -23.37
C SER A 459 8.79 -21.82 -22.18
N ARG A 460 9.35 -23.04 -22.12
CA ARG A 460 9.13 -24.03 -21.07
C ARG A 460 10.10 -23.81 -19.92
N VAL A 461 9.55 -23.58 -18.73
CA VAL A 461 10.31 -23.36 -17.51
C VAL A 461 9.98 -24.47 -16.53
N GLU A 462 10.99 -25.28 -16.18
CA GLU A 462 10.88 -26.23 -15.07
C GLU A 462 11.02 -25.44 -13.76
N ILE A 463 9.89 -25.22 -13.08
CA ILE A 463 9.89 -24.56 -11.79
C ILE A 463 10.23 -25.58 -10.68
N PRO A 464 11.04 -25.21 -9.68
CA PRO A 464 11.33 -26.08 -8.55
C PRO A 464 10.11 -26.25 -7.65
N ALA A 465 10.13 -27.31 -6.83
CA ALA A 465 9.12 -27.49 -5.80
C ALA A 465 9.11 -26.33 -4.78
N PHE A 466 7.92 -25.94 -4.34
CA PHE A 466 7.67 -24.85 -3.39
C PHE A 466 6.40 -25.15 -2.57
N THR A 467 6.08 -24.37 -1.53
CA THR A 467 4.95 -24.69 -0.64
C THR A 467 3.71 -23.82 -0.87
N ARG A 468 3.86 -22.51 -1.01
CA ARG A 468 2.70 -21.59 -1.16
C ARG A 468 2.81 -20.71 -2.38
N SER A 469 3.97 -20.11 -2.59
CA SER A 469 4.24 -19.31 -3.78
C SER A 469 5.71 -19.32 -4.20
N LEU A 470 5.95 -19.01 -5.47
CA LEU A 470 7.27 -18.84 -6.05
C LEU A 470 7.28 -17.58 -6.92
N VAL A 471 8.38 -16.83 -6.91
CA VAL A 471 8.63 -15.78 -7.89
C VAL A 471 9.61 -16.29 -8.94
N VAL A 472 9.27 -16.12 -10.21
CA VAL A 472 10.14 -16.44 -11.33
C VAL A 472 10.56 -15.13 -12.00
N ARG A 473 11.86 -14.91 -12.08
CA ARG A 473 12.46 -13.83 -12.87
C ARG A 473 13.01 -14.42 -14.16
N ILE A 474 12.63 -13.81 -15.27
CA ILE A 474 13.14 -14.17 -16.60
C ILE A 474 13.80 -12.94 -17.19
N ASP A 475 15.12 -13.01 -17.36
CA ASP A 475 15.88 -12.01 -18.10
C ASP A 475 15.94 -12.44 -19.57
N HIS A 476 15.49 -11.57 -20.46
CA HIS A 476 15.46 -11.77 -21.91
C HIS A 476 16.74 -11.27 -22.54
N SER A 477 17.07 -11.85 -23.70
CA SER A 477 18.05 -11.22 -24.59
C SER A 477 17.41 -9.96 -25.19
N HIS A 478 18.14 -8.85 -25.29
CA HIS A 478 17.69 -7.72 -26.10
C HIS A 478 17.40 -8.25 -27.50
N SER A 479 16.18 -8.04 -28.01
CA SER A 479 16.03 -8.04 -29.46
C SER A 479 16.84 -6.85 -29.94
N LEU A 480 18.01 -7.10 -30.54
CA LEU A 480 18.52 -6.20 -31.56
C LEU A 480 17.37 -6.07 -32.55
N LYS A 481 16.64 -4.96 -32.51
CA LYS A 481 15.77 -4.64 -33.64
C LYS A 481 16.74 -4.45 -34.80
N ALA A 482 16.66 -5.37 -35.76
CA ALA A 482 17.21 -5.12 -37.08
C ALA A 482 16.50 -3.88 -37.62
N ASN A 483 17.31 -2.87 -37.95
CA ASN A 483 17.09 -1.65 -38.72
C ASN A 483 15.68 -1.05 -38.73
#